data_AF-A0A560F5I7-F1
#
_entry.id   AF-A0A560F5I7-F1
#
_cell.length_a   1.000
_cell.length_b   1.000
_cell.length_c   1.000
_cell.angle_alpha   90.00
_cell.angle_beta   90.00
_cell.angle_gamma   90.00
#
_symmetry.space_group_name_H-M   'P 1'
#
loop_
_entity.id
_entity.type
_entity.pdbx_description
1 polymer ?
#
loop_
_entity_poly.entity_id
_entity_poly.type
_entity_poly.pdbx_seq_one_letter_code
_entity_poly.pdbx_strand_id
1 'polypeptide(L)'
;MNHRQILDAALRSQPAPRSRYLNLVADRVERDGRFADRTHLLYPVLARAAGTVEPMLEPVEFVDLLAEFLAHHGAAIGAALYDRAYLKDPDRALAGPASLLSGWISARILDGLQSGRYRPPTDRAYRFHSHSGDMDGALRGFPFHQEDATAD
;
A
#
# COMPACT_ATOMS: atom_id res chain seq x y z
N MET A 1 20.10 16.57 -2.48
CA MET A 1 19.02 16.22 -3.41
C MET A 1 17.76 16.00 -2.58
N ASN A 2 16.65 16.67 -2.90
CA ASN A 2 15.43 16.56 -2.07
C ASN A 2 14.66 15.31 -2.51
N HIS A 3 14.81 14.20 -1.78
CA HIS A 3 14.17 12.91 -2.09
C HIS A 3 12.64 13.01 -2.17
N ARG A 4 12.05 14.03 -1.52
CA ARG A 4 10.62 14.34 -1.65
C ARG A 4 10.21 14.66 -3.09
N GLN A 5 11.08 15.24 -3.90
CA GLN A 5 10.79 15.54 -5.31
C GLN A 5 10.43 14.29 -6.12
N ILE A 6 10.99 13.13 -5.75
CA ILE A 6 10.68 11.84 -6.39
C ILE A 6 9.22 11.46 -6.10
N LEU A 7 8.80 11.62 -4.83
CA LEU A 7 7.41 11.41 -4.44
C LEU A 7 6.49 12.43 -5.12
N ASP A 8 6.81 13.72 -5.06
CA ASP A 8 6.00 14.79 -5.67
C ASP A 8 5.80 14.57 -7.19
N ALA A 9 6.82 14.06 -7.88
CA ALA A 9 6.70 13.68 -9.29
C ALA A 9 5.70 12.52 -9.48
N ALA A 10 5.77 11.48 -8.65
CA ALA A 10 4.83 10.36 -8.71
C ALA A 10 3.40 10.76 -8.35
N LEU A 11 3.21 11.68 -7.39
CA LEU A 11 1.88 12.11 -6.95
C LEU A 11 1.13 12.94 -8.00
N ARG A 12 1.83 13.56 -8.96
CA ARG A 12 1.21 14.31 -10.05
C ARG A 12 0.40 13.44 -11.01
N SER A 13 0.71 12.14 -11.10
CA SER A 13 -0.04 11.19 -11.93
C SER A 13 -1.15 10.44 -11.17
N GLN A 14 -1.32 10.72 -9.88
CA GLN A 14 -2.30 10.05 -9.03
C GLN A 14 -3.63 10.83 -8.94
N PRO A 15 -4.75 10.15 -8.64
CA PRO A 15 -6.02 10.81 -8.34
C PRO A 15 -5.90 11.79 -7.16
N ALA A 16 -6.55 12.95 -7.26
CA ALA A 16 -6.44 14.02 -6.27
C ALA A 16 -6.65 13.60 -4.79
N PRO A 17 -7.62 12.72 -4.44
CA PRO A 17 -7.78 12.26 -3.06
C PRO A 17 -6.54 11.52 -2.53
N ARG A 18 -5.94 10.68 -3.37
CA ARG A 18 -4.75 9.89 -3.02
C ARG A 18 -3.52 10.79 -2.91
N SER A 19 -3.32 11.70 -3.85
CA SER A 19 -2.21 12.66 -3.80
C SER A 19 -2.29 13.54 -2.55
N ARG A 20 -3.48 14.02 -2.18
CA ARG A 20 -3.69 14.80 -0.96
C ARG A 20 -3.35 13.99 0.29
N TYR A 21 -3.81 12.75 0.36
CA TYR A 21 -3.51 11.86 1.48
C TYR A 21 -2.00 11.61 1.61
N LEU A 22 -1.32 11.24 0.53
CA LEU A 22 0.11 10.97 0.54
C LEU A 22 0.96 12.22 0.84
N ASN A 23 0.49 13.42 0.45
CA ASN A 23 1.13 14.67 0.86
C ASN A 23 1.04 14.89 2.38
N LEU A 24 -0.11 14.61 3.01
CA LEU A 24 -0.24 14.71 4.47
C LEU A 24 0.67 13.72 5.20
N VAL A 25 0.82 12.51 4.66
CA VAL A 25 1.75 11.49 5.16
C VAL A 25 3.18 11.99 5.03
N ALA A 26 3.57 12.49 3.85
CA ALA A 26 4.90 13.02 3.61
C ALA A 26 5.24 14.18 4.56
N ASP A 27 4.32 15.12 4.78
CA ASP A 27 4.50 16.23 5.72
C ASP A 27 4.70 15.78 7.17
N ARG A 28 4.08 14.66 7.56
CA ARG A 28 4.30 14.04 8.88
C ARG A 28 5.63 13.32 8.95
N VAL A 29 6.02 12.59 7.91
CA VAL A 29 7.34 11.94 7.80
C VAL A 29 8.47 12.96 7.95
N GLU A 30 8.39 14.12 7.28
CA GLU A 30 9.41 15.19 7.35
C GLU A 30 9.56 15.79 8.76
N ARG A 31 8.52 15.70 9.60
CA ARG A 31 8.51 16.22 10.98
C ARG A 31 8.86 15.16 12.01
N ASP A 32 8.95 13.89 11.61
CA ASP A 32 9.17 12.77 12.50
C ASP A 32 10.65 12.38 12.53
N GLY A 33 11.25 12.50 13.73
CA GLY A 33 12.66 12.24 13.96
C GLY A 33 13.12 10.81 13.62
N ARG A 34 12.21 9.83 13.55
CA ARG A 34 12.52 8.45 13.12
C ARG A 34 13.00 8.37 11.67
N PHE A 35 12.72 9.41 10.85
CA PHE A 35 13.02 9.43 9.43
C PHE A 35 14.14 10.41 9.03
N ALA A 36 14.71 11.18 9.96
CA ALA A 36 15.64 12.27 9.68
C ALA A 36 16.74 11.93 8.66
N ASP A 37 17.27 10.70 8.74
CA ASP A 37 18.31 10.21 7.82
C ASP A 37 17.84 9.05 6.92
N ARG A 38 16.53 8.78 6.84
CA ARG A 38 15.97 7.59 6.15
C ARG A 38 14.98 7.92 5.04
N THR A 39 14.62 9.19 4.86
CA THR A 39 13.75 9.66 3.76
C THR A 39 14.28 9.28 2.37
N HIS A 40 15.60 9.21 2.22
CA HIS A 40 16.26 8.79 0.98
C HIS A 40 15.99 7.33 0.59
N LEU A 41 15.75 6.46 1.57
CA LEU A 41 15.33 5.07 1.34
C LEU A 41 13.82 4.99 1.09
N LEU A 42 13.06 5.78 1.85
CA LEU A 42 11.61 5.71 1.88
C LEU A 42 10.95 6.27 0.63
N TYR A 43 11.28 7.51 0.23
CA TYR A 43 10.51 8.20 -0.80
C TYR A 43 10.57 7.56 -2.18
N PRO A 44 11.70 6.98 -2.65
CA PRO A 44 11.70 6.23 -3.90
C PRO A 44 10.76 5.01 -3.88
N VAL A 45 10.74 4.27 -2.76
CA VAL A 45 9.88 3.10 -2.60
C VAL A 45 8.40 3.52 -2.49
N LEU A 46 8.11 4.55 -1.69
CA LEU A 46 6.76 5.08 -1.53
C LEU A 46 6.22 5.68 -2.83
N ALA A 47 7.06 6.39 -3.60
CA ALA A 47 6.70 6.92 -4.91
C ALA A 47 6.28 5.81 -5.87
N ARG A 48 7.00 4.68 -5.85
CA ARG A 48 6.68 3.51 -6.69
C ARG A 48 5.42 2.79 -6.23
N ALA A 49 5.22 2.67 -4.92
CA ALA A 49 4.03 2.05 -4.33
C ALA A 49 2.81 2.98 -4.35
N ALA A 50 2.96 4.27 -4.65
CA ALA A 50 1.91 5.29 -4.49
C ALA A 50 0.57 4.88 -5.10
N GLY A 51 0.57 4.29 -6.31
CA GLY A 51 -0.65 3.85 -7.00
C GLY A 51 -1.45 2.75 -6.28
N THR A 52 -0.80 2.01 -5.38
CA THR A 52 -1.41 0.93 -4.58
C THR A 52 -1.85 1.39 -3.19
N VAL A 53 -1.49 2.60 -2.78
CA VAL A 53 -1.86 3.12 -1.47
C VAL A 53 -3.32 3.53 -1.48
N GLU A 54 -4.07 2.91 -0.59
CA GLU A 54 -5.46 3.27 -0.30
C GLU A 54 -5.51 4.11 0.98
N PRO A 55 -6.22 5.26 0.97
CA PRO A 55 -6.32 6.17 2.11
C PRO A 55 -7.31 5.65 3.17
N MET A 56 -7.10 4.42 3.64
CA MET A 56 -7.89 3.77 4.69
C MET A 56 -7.27 3.94 6.08
N LEU A 57 -5.94 4.03 6.14
CA LEU A 57 -5.21 4.25 7.38
C LEU A 57 -5.21 5.73 7.73
N GLU A 58 -5.34 6.06 9.02
CA GLU A 58 -5.08 7.42 9.48
C GLU A 58 -3.62 7.80 9.16
N PRO A 59 -3.31 9.05 8.77
CA PRO A 59 -1.94 9.35 8.33
C PRO A 59 -0.89 9.21 9.44
N VAL A 60 -1.27 9.21 10.73
CA VAL A 60 -0.32 8.93 11.84
C VAL A 60 0.00 7.44 11.84
N GLU A 61 -1.04 6.61 11.79
CA GLU A 61 -0.91 5.16 11.74
C GLU A 61 -0.10 4.71 10.52
N PHE A 62 -0.28 5.37 9.38
CA PHE A 62 0.52 5.04 8.20
C PHE A 62 1.99 5.45 8.37
N VAL A 63 2.29 6.58 9.01
CA VAL A 63 3.68 6.96 9.34
C VAL A 63 4.32 5.94 10.29
N ASP A 64 3.59 5.46 11.30
CA ASP A 64 4.07 4.40 12.18
C ASP A 64 4.38 3.11 11.42
N LEU A 65 3.49 2.71 10.51
CA LEU A 65 3.71 1.57 9.62
C LEU A 65 4.95 1.75 8.75
N LEU A 66 5.18 2.94 8.20
CA LEU A 66 6.39 3.23 7.40
C LEU A 66 7.67 3.14 8.25
N ALA A 67 7.62 3.57 9.52
CA ALA A 67 8.74 3.45 10.43
C ALA A 67 9.04 1.98 10.74
N GLU A 68 8.01 1.19 11.03
CA GLU A 68 8.12 -0.27 11.22
C GLU A 68 8.69 -0.95 9.97
N PHE A 69 8.17 -0.63 8.79
CA PHE A 69 8.63 -1.18 7.52
C PHE A 69 10.12 -0.91 7.28
N LEU A 70 10.58 0.33 7.50
CA LEU A 70 12.00 0.68 7.36
C LEU A 70 12.88 -0.01 8.41
N ALA A 71 12.39 -0.23 9.62
CA ALA A 71 13.14 -0.97 10.64
C ALA A 71 13.38 -2.43 10.22
N HIS A 72 12.42 -3.06 9.55
CA HIS A 72 12.52 -4.46 9.10
C HIS A 72 13.21 -4.62 7.75
N HIS A 73 13.02 -3.69 6.81
CA HIS A 73 13.43 -3.84 5.41
C HIS A 73 14.44 -2.80 4.92
N GLY A 74 14.84 -1.84 5.76
CA GLY A 74 15.74 -0.73 5.37
C GLY A 74 17.05 -1.18 4.73
N ALA A 75 17.66 -2.27 5.23
CA ALA A 75 18.89 -2.82 4.66
C ALA A 75 18.68 -3.36 3.23
N ALA A 76 17.59 -4.06 2.97
CA ALA A 76 17.27 -4.59 1.64
C ALA A 76 16.93 -3.47 0.64
N ILE A 77 16.24 -2.42 1.11
CA ILE A 77 15.95 -1.22 0.31
C ILE A 77 17.24 -0.49 -0.05
N GLY A 78 18.14 -0.31 0.93
CA GLY A 78 19.46 0.27 0.70
C GLY A 78 20.26 -0.53 -0.33
N ALA A 79 20.30 -1.87 -0.19
CA ALA A 79 20.97 -2.72 -1.16
C ALA A 79 20.40 -2.55 -2.58
N ALA A 80 19.08 -2.42 -2.74
CA ALA A 80 18.46 -2.19 -4.04
C ALA A 80 18.77 -0.79 -4.62
N LEU A 81 18.78 0.25 -3.80
CA LEU A 81 19.04 1.63 -4.22
C LEU A 81 20.51 1.90 -4.58
N TYR A 82 21.43 1.26 -3.88
CA TYR A 82 22.87 1.43 -4.09
C TYR A 82 23.46 0.40 -5.06
N ASP A 83 22.67 -0.56 -5.55
CA ASP A 83 23.11 -1.48 -6.58
C ASP A 83 23.25 -0.78 -7.95
N ARG A 84 24.19 -1.25 -8.76
CA ARG A 84 24.43 -0.71 -10.11
C ARG A 84 23.21 -0.86 -11.02
N ALA A 85 22.35 -1.85 -10.78
CA ALA A 85 21.11 -2.04 -11.53
C ALA A 85 20.16 -0.85 -11.39
N TYR A 86 20.14 -0.17 -10.23
CA TYR A 86 19.32 1.02 -10.02
C TYR A 86 19.67 2.16 -10.99
N LEU A 87 20.96 2.34 -11.29
CA LEU A 87 21.41 3.35 -12.26
C LEU A 87 20.98 3.05 -13.70
N LYS A 88 20.72 1.77 -14.01
CA LYS A 88 20.29 1.33 -15.35
C LYS A 88 18.77 1.35 -15.49
N ASP A 89 18.07 0.86 -14.47
CA ASP A 89 16.63 0.71 -14.45
C ASP A 89 16.10 0.84 -13.00
N PRO A 90 15.82 2.08 -12.57
CA PRO A 90 15.27 2.35 -11.24
C PRO A 90 13.95 1.64 -10.97
N ASP A 91 13.10 1.53 -11.99
CA ASP A 91 11.76 0.96 -11.87
C ASP A 91 11.81 -0.53 -11.57
N ARG A 92 12.72 -1.25 -12.25
CA ARG A 92 12.94 -2.67 -12.02
C ARG A 92 13.64 -2.94 -10.69
N ALA A 93 14.63 -2.12 -10.33
CA ALA A 93 15.35 -2.28 -9.06
C ALA A 93 14.44 -2.06 -7.84
N LEU A 94 13.50 -1.12 -7.92
CA LEU A 94 12.57 -0.80 -6.84
C LEU A 94 11.26 -1.60 -6.85
N ALA A 95 10.99 -2.40 -7.89
CA ALA A 95 9.78 -3.19 -7.96
C ALA A 95 9.59 -4.12 -6.76
N GLY A 96 10.64 -4.86 -6.37
CA GLY A 96 10.61 -5.75 -5.20
C GLY A 96 10.30 -5.01 -3.89
N PRO A 97 11.10 -3.99 -3.50
CA PRO A 97 10.83 -3.15 -2.34
C PRO A 97 9.43 -2.51 -2.34
N ALA A 98 8.95 -2.04 -3.49
CA ALA A 98 7.63 -1.43 -3.61
C ALA A 98 6.51 -2.47 -3.39
N SER A 99 6.64 -3.67 -3.96
CA SER A 99 5.70 -4.77 -3.72
C SER A 99 5.67 -5.21 -2.26
N LEU A 100 6.83 -5.23 -1.59
CA LEU A 100 6.90 -5.50 -0.15
C LEU A 100 6.14 -4.45 0.66
N LEU A 101 6.33 -3.16 0.35
CA LEU A 101 5.59 -2.09 1.01
C LEU A 101 4.09 -2.20 0.76
N SER A 102 3.65 -2.44 -0.47
CA SER A 102 2.24 -2.65 -0.80
C SER A 102 1.65 -3.81 -0.01
N GLY A 103 2.34 -4.95 0.07
CA GLY A 103 1.91 -6.11 0.85
C GLY A 103 1.80 -5.80 2.35
N TRP A 104 2.76 -5.06 2.90
CA TRP A 104 2.75 -4.64 4.31
C TRP A 104 1.56 -3.73 4.64
N ILE A 105 1.25 -2.79 3.75
CA ILE A 105 0.08 -1.91 3.86
C ILE A 105 -1.21 -2.74 3.78
N SER A 106 -1.31 -3.63 2.79
CA SER A 106 -2.49 -4.49 2.62
C SER A 106 -2.73 -5.38 3.83
N ALA A 107 -1.68 -5.97 4.42
CA ALA A 107 -1.78 -6.77 5.64
C ALA A 107 -2.37 -5.94 6.80
N ARG A 108 -1.83 -4.73 7.07
CA ARG A 108 -2.37 -3.86 8.13
C ARG A 108 -3.83 -3.49 7.90
N ILE A 109 -4.21 -3.17 6.66
CA ILE A 109 -5.60 -2.84 6.32
C ILE A 109 -6.51 -4.05 6.53
N LEU A 110 -6.09 -5.25 6.11
CA LEU A 110 -6.86 -6.48 6.32
C LEU A 110 -7.05 -6.79 7.80
N ASP A 111 -6.01 -6.67 8.61
CA ASP A 111 -6.09 -6.88 10.06
C ASP A 111 -7.10 -5.91 10.70
N GLY A 112 -7.06 -4.63 10.32
CA GLY A 112 -8.00 -3.65 10.84
C GLY A 112 -9.43 -3.80 10.32
N LEU A 113 -9.62 -4.35 9.11
CA LEU A 113 -10.94 -4.75 8.62
C LEU A 113 -11.49 -5.94 9.42
N GLN A 114 -10.66 -6.96 9.66
CA GLN A 114 -11.03 -8.13 10.45
C GLN A 114 -11.36 -7.78 11.91
N SER A 115 -10.63 -6.82 12.49
CA SER A 115 -10.89 -6.33 13.84
C SER A 115 -12.05 -5.32 13.93
N GLY A 116 -12.71 -4.99 12.80
CA GLY A 116 -13.78 -3.99 12.74
C GLY A 116 -13.35 -2.54 12.94
N ARG A 117 -12.04 -2.24 12.91
CA ARG A 117 -11.48 -0.87 13.04
C ARG A 117 -11.73 -0.04 11.78
N TYR A 118 -11.70 -0.69 10.62
CA TYR A 118 -12.01 -0.04 9.33
C TYR A 118 -13.31 -0.58 8.77
N ARG A 119 -13.97 0.25 7.96
CA ARG A 119 -15.09 -0.19 7.13
C ARG A 119 -14.65 -0.18 5.68
N PRO A 120 -14.97 -1.22 4.89
CA PRO A 120 -14.72 -1.18 3.46
C PRO A 120 -15.53 -0.03 2.83
N PRO A 121 -14.99 0.66 1.81
CA PRO A 121 -15.73 1.68 1.10
C PRO A 121 -17.04 1.09 0.56
N THR A 122 -18.17 1.75 0.83
CA THR A 122 -19.51 1.27 0.42
C THR A 122 -19.74 1.23 -1.09
N ASP A 123 -18.87 1.87 -1.88
CA ASP A 123 -19.08 2.13 -3.31
C ASP A 123 -18.11 1.37 -4.25
N ARG A 124 -17.32 0.42 -3.71
CA ARG A 124 -16.45 -0.41 -4.55
C ARG A 124 -17.11 -1.76 -4.80
N ALA A 125 -17.88 -1.85 -5.87
CA ALA A 125 -18.26 -3.13 -6.45
C ALA A 125 -17.00 -3.82 -7.01
N TYR A 126 -16.45 -4.77 -6.27
CA TYR A 126 -15.40 -5.66 -6.77
C TYR A 126 -16.01 -6.60 -7.81
N ARG A 127 -15.90 -6.23 -9.09
CA ARG A 127 -16.33 -7.09 -10.20
C ARG A 127 -15.19 -8.04 -10.52
N PHE A 128 -15.25 -9.24 -9.96
CA PHE A 128 -14.37 -10.33 -10.36
C PHE A 128 -14.79 -10.77 -11.76
N HIS A 129 -13.97 -10.45 -12.75
CA HIS A 129 -14.11 -11.00 -14.08
C HIS A 129 -13.40 -12.35 -14.11
N SER A 130 -14.15 -13.43 -13.93
CA SER A 130 -13.68 -14.75 -14.34
C SER A 130 -13.60 -14.75 -15.87
N HIS A 131 -12.41 -14.57 -16.42
CA HIS A 131 -12.16 -14.89 -17.82
C HIS A 131 -12.03 -16.40 -17.95
N SER A 132 -13.16 -17.10 -17.86
CA SER A 132 -13.31 -18.48 -18.27
C SER A 132 -14.63 -18.57 -18.99
N GLY A 133 -14.54 -18.64 -20.32
CA GLY A 133 -15.66 -19.16 -21.10
C GLY A 133 -16.04 -20.53 -20.56
N ASP A 134 -17.35 -20.75 -20.48
CA ASP A 134 -17.99 -22.04 -20.35
C ASP A 134 -17.64 -22.85 -19.09
N MET A 135 -18.41 -22.63 -18.02
CA MET A 135 -18.87 -23.71 -17.15
C MET A 135 -20.20 -23.29 -16.52
N ASP A 136 -21.29 -23.51 -17.26
CA ASP A 136 -22.57 -23.84 -16.66
C ASP A 136 -22.38 -25.12 -15.84
N GLY A 137 -22.39 -24.99 -14.51
CA GLY A 137 -22.39 -26.15 -13.63
C GLY A 137 -21.62 -25.98 -12.32
N ALA A 138 -22.37 -25.69 -11.26
CA ALA A 138 -22.03 -26.05 -9.89
C ALA A 138 -20.71 -25.51 -9.29
N LEU A 139 -20.76 -24.29 -8.75
CA LEU A 139 -19.98 -23.95 -7.56
C LEU A 139 -20.93 -23.61 -6.40
N ARG A 140 -21.61 -24.67 -5.94
CA ARG A 140 -22.07 -24.80 -4.56
C ARG A 140 -20.80 -24.92 -3.70
N GLY A 141 -20.46 -23.90 -2.92
CA GLY A 141 -19.35 -24.00 -1.97
C GLY A 141 -18.54 -22.73 -1.74
N PHE A 142 -19.18 -21.66 -1.27
CA PHE A 142 -18.49 -20.66 -0.45
C PHE A 142 -19.08 -20.75 0.96
N PRO A 143 -18.26 -20.96 2.01
CA PRO A 143 -18.75 -21.30 3.33
C PRO A 143 -19.09 -20.03 4.11
N PHE A 144 -20.31 -19.53 3.91
CA PHE A 144 -21.03 -18.86 4.98
C PHE A 144 -22.40 -19.54 5.07
N HIS A 145 -22.45 -20.66 5.80
CA HIS A 145 -23.69 -21.08 6.42
C HIS A 145 -24.04 -20.05 7.49
N GLN A 146 -25.19 -19.41 7.35
CA GLN A 146 -25.96 -19.00 8.51
C GLN A 146 -27.42 -19.29 8.21
N GLU A 147 -27.85 -20.46 8.69
CA GLU A 147 -29.23 -20.71 9.06
C GLU A 147 -29.58 -19.76 10.21
N ASP A 148 -30.69 -19.03 10.10
CA ASP A 148 -31.78 -19.03 11.08
C ASP A 148 -32.77 -17.90 10.79
N ALA A 149 -33.96 -18.29 10.30
CA ALA A 149 -35.22 -17.63 10.60
C ALA A 149 -36.36 -18.63 10.37
N THR A 150 -36.68 -19.37 11.43
CA THR A 150 -37.93 -20.12 11.61
C THR A 150 -39.11 -19.18 11.92
N ALA A 151 -40.32 -19.67 11.57
CA ALA A 151 -41.66 -19.28 12.04
C ALA A 151 -42.21 -17.94 11.49
N ASP A 152 -43.44 -17.84 10.99
CA ASP A 152 -44.68 -18.61 11.17
C ASP A 152 -45.56 -18.47 9.91
#